data_AF-A0A834WXP9-F1
#
_entry.id   AF-A0A834WXP9-F1
#
_cell.length_a   1.000
_cell.length_b   1.000
_cell.length_c   1.000
_cell.angle_alpha   90.00
_cell.angle_beta   90.00
_cell.angle_gamma   90.00
#
_symmetry.space_group_name_H-M   'P 1'
#
loop_
_entity.id
_entity.type
_entity.pdbx_description
1 polymer ?
#
loop_
_entity_poly.entity_id
_entity_poly.type
_entity_poly.pdbx_seq_one_letter_code
_entity_poly.pdbx_strand_id
1 'polypeptide(L)'
;MALNHQALSGAMEGLKDGYISKDGKLVLDFLQAIHAAEKRQAELDARVFYEEKKMMKEKYEKRLKDAAARELMHAEEVAMLDKELKREKSKAALAIKSLQEKMEEKLKMELEQKESEAEMKLKKVQELAKAELNAAIAKEKASQIEKMAEANININGLCMAFYARSEEARQSHAAQHFSMGALALEDALSKGLPIHTEVASLQSYLEGVDKDSVLDLVLASLPEETRNSGTDTQLQLKQKSLQFDALKGTIRHFSFFPPGGGGILAHSLAHVASWLKVKEADQSGDGIESVINKVENYLAEGKLAEAADVLEESVRGTEAAEIVADWVRQARNRAISEQALTLIQSYASSISLT
;
A
#
# COMPACT_ATOMS: atom_id res chain seq x y z
N MET A 1 -37.41 -38.52 -120.60
CA MET A 1 -37.94 -37.59 -121.63
C MET A 1 -36.82 -37.36 -122.63
N ALA A 2 -36.67 -38.17 -123.69
CA ALA A 2 -37.54 -38.28 -124.89
C ALA A 2 -37.60 -36.94 -125.63
N LEU A 3 -37.29 -36.75 -126.92
CA LEU A 3 -37.08 -37.59 -128.12
C LEU A 3 -36.04 -36.85 -129.01
N ASN A 4 -35.11 -37.51 -129.71
CA ASN A 4 -35.26 -38.21 -131.01
C ASN A 4 -35.71 -37.29 -132.17
N HIS A 5 -34.82 -36.98 -133.12
CA HIS A 5 -35.06 -37.37 -134.52
C HIS A 5 -33.80 -37.36 -135.39
N GLN A 6 -33.73 -38.43 -136.15
CA GLN A 6 -32.70 -38.91 -137.06
C GLN A 6 -33.05 -38.53 -138.51
N ALA A 7 -32.04 -38.57 -139.38
CA ALA A 7 -32.09 -38.87 -140.82
C ALA A 7 -32.56 -37.77 -141.81
N LEU A 8 -31.71 -37.53 -142.81
CA LEU A 8 -32.12 -37.58 -144.23
C LEU A 8 -30.88 -37.81 -145.11
N SER A 9 -30.66 -39.08 -145.48
CA SER A 9 -30.03 -39.51 -146.72
C SER A 9 -30.80 -38.90 -147.90
N GLY A 10 -30.16 -38.40 -148.96
CA GLY A 10 -29.70 -39.24 -150.06
C GLY A 10 -30.85 -39.59 -151.01
N ALA A 11 -30.83 -39.01 -152.23
CA ALA A 11 -31.37 -39.48 -153.52
C ALA A 11 -32.16 -38.42 -154.32
N MET A 12 -31.63 -38.07 -155.49
CA MET A 12 -32.29 -37.90 -156.81
C MET A 12 -31.37 -36.99 -157.66
N GLU A 13 -30.36 -37.51 -158.37
CA GLU A 13 -30.43 -38.36 -159.58
C GLU A 13 -30.92 -37.59 -160.83
N GLY A 14 -29.96 -37.22 -161.68
CA GLY A 14 -29.96 -37.50 -163.12
C GLY A 14 -30.89 -36.72 -164.06
N LEU A 15 -30.32 -35.80 -164.84
CA LEU A 15 -30.70 -35.46 -166.23
C LEU A 15 -29.44 -34.85 -166.90
N LYS A 16 -28.64 -35.61 -167.69
CA LYS A 16 -28.73 -35.78 -169.17
C LYS A 16 -28.98 -34.45 -169.90
N ASP A 17 -28.33 -34.07 -170.99
CA ASP A 17 -27.38 -34.64 -171.95
C ASP A 17 -27.12 -33.50 -172.95
N GLY A 18 -26.00 -33.51 -173.68
CA GLY A 18 -25.96 -32.87 -175.00
C GLY A 18 -25.19 -31.55 -175.17
N TYR A 19 -24.18 -31.65 -176.03
CA TYR A 19 -23.76 -30.67 -177.04
C TYR A 19 -22.95 -29.43 -176.63
N ILE A 20 -21.62 -29.63 -176.71
CA ILE A 20 -20.65 -28.87 -177.53
C ILE A 20 -21.12 -27.47 -178.02
N SER A 21 -20.47 -26.41 -177.50
CA SER A 21 -19.85 -25.29 -178.23
C SER A 21 -20.12 -23.90 -177.60
N LYS A 22 -19.03 -23.19 -177.26
CA LYS A 22 -18.84 -21.73 -177.19
C LYS A 22 -19.89 -20.85 -176.47
N ASP A 23 -19.58 -20.40 -175.25
CA ASP A 23 -19.42 -18.96 -174.90
C ASP A 23 -19.43 -18.71 -173.37
N GLY A 24 -18.25 -18.41 -172.82
CA GLY A 24 -17.98 -18.24 -171.38
C GLY A 24 -18.46 -16.92 -170.75
N LYS A 25 -19.68 -16.46 -171.03
CA LYS A 25 -20.20 -15.18 -170.48
C LYS A 25 -21.38 -15.28 -169.52
N LEU A 26 -22.11 -16.40 -169.48
CA LEU A 26 -23.36 -16.52 -168.69
C LEU A 26 -23.20 -17.08 -167.26
N VAL A 27 -22.14 -17.84 -166.99
CA VAL A 27 -21.95 -18.55 -165.69
C VAL A 27 -21.40 -17.62 -164.59
N LEU A 28 -20.70 -16.55 -164.96
CA LEU A 28 -20.19 -15.54 -164.02
C LEU A 28 -21.29 -14.68 -163.39
N ASP A 29 -22.35 -14.36 -164.15
CA ASP A 29 -23.43 -13.48 -163.68
C ASP A 29 -24.32 -14.14 -162.60
N PHE A 30 -24.54 -15.46 -162.68
CA PHE A 30 -25.33 -16.19 -161.66
C PHE A 30 -24.59 -16.38 -160.33
N LEU A 31 -23.29 -16.65 -160.37
CA LEU A 31 -22.45 -16.74 -159.15
C LEU A 31 -22.37 -15.39 -158.44
N GLN A 32 -22.34 -14.29 -159.20
CA GLN A 32 -22.31 -12.94 -158.64
C GLN A 32 -23.66 -12.56 -157.98
N ALA A 33 -24.78 -13.02 -158.52
CA ALA A 33 -26.12 -12.81 -157.93
C ALA A 33 -26.33 -13.61 -156.63
N ILE A 34 -25.89 -14.86 -156.56
CA ILE A 34 -25.98 -15.69 -155.33
C ILE A 34 -25.10 -15.09 -154.23
N HIS A 35 -23.87 -14.69 -154.55
CA HIS A 35 -22.96 -14.07 -153.57
C HIS A 35 -23.51 -12.72 -153.07
N ALA A 36 -24.24 -11.97 -153.92
CA ALA A 36 -24.94 -10.76 -153.51
C ALA A 36 -26.15 -11.04 -152.61
N ALA A 37 -26.90 -12.12 -152.86
CA ALA A 37 -28.04 -12.54 -152.02
C ALA A 37 -27.58 -13.06 -150.66
N GLU A 38 -26.53 -13.89 -150.62
CA GLU A 38 -25.90 -14.40 -149.41
C GLU A 38 -25.34 -13.28 -148.55
N LYS A 39 -24.69 -12.29 -149.18
CA LYS A 39 -24.21 -11.09 -148.49
C LYS A 39 -25.37 -10.28 -147.89
N ARG A 40 -26.50 -10.19 -148.60
CA ARG A 40 -27.70 -9.48 -148.11
C ARG A 40 -28.37 -10.21 -146.96
N GLN A 41 -28.39 -11.55 -146.98
CA GLN A 41 -28.94 -12.37 -145.91
C GLN A 41 -28.04 -12.34 -144.68
N ALA A 42 -26.72 -12.43 -144.84
CA ALA A 42 -25.75 -12.23 -143.76
C ALA A 42 -25.86 -10.84 -143.13
N GLU A 43 -26.13 -9.80 -143.92
CA GLU A 43 -26.38 -8.43 -143.42
C GLU A 43 -27.71 -8.27 -142.67
N LEU A 44 -28.73 -9.07 -143.01
CA LEU A 44 -30.02 -9.09 -142.30
C LEU A 44 -29.92 -9.90 -141.00
N ASP A 45 -29.31 -11.08 -141.05
CA ASP A 45 -29.07 -11.91 -139.87
C ASP A 45 -28.14 -11.21 -138.88
N ALA A 46 -27.11 -10.51 -139.36
CA ALA A 46 -26.26 -9.67 -138.52
C ALA A 46 -27.05 -8.53 -137.85
N ARG A 47 -28.04 -7.95 -138.52
CA ARG A 47 -28.92 -6.91 -137.94
C ARG A 47 -29.86 -7.47 -136.90
N VAL A 48 -30.55 -8.58 -137.19
CA VAL A 48 -31.45 -9.25 -136.24
C VAL A 48 -30.67 -9.71 -135.00
N PHE A 49 -29.51 -10.35 -135.20
CA PHE A 49 -28.65 -10.76 -134.10
C PHE A 49 -28.14 -9.57 -133.28
N TYR A 50 -27.83 -8.44 -133.92
CA TYR A 50 -27.44 -7.21 -133.23
C TYR A 50 -28.58 -6.63 -132.40
N GLU A 51 -29.81 -6.63 -132.92
CA GLU A 51 -31.01 -6.16 -132.21
C GLU A 51 -31.36 -7.07 -131.03
N GLU A 52 -31.35 -8.40 -131.19
CA GLU A 52 -31.57 -9.34 -130.09
C GLU A 52 -30.48 -9.25 -129.03
N LYS A 53 -29.21 -9.14 -129.44
CA LYS A 53 -28.08 -8.92 -128.52
C LYS A 53 -28.26 -7.61 -127.76
N LYS A 54 -28.73 -6.55 -128.41
CA LYS A 54 -29.03 -5.26 -127.78
C LYS A 54 -30.17 -5.39 -126.77
N MET A 55 -31.29 -6.01 -127.14
CA MET A 55 -32.45 -6.23 -126.26
C MET A 55 -32.10 -7.10 -125.06
N MET A 56 -31.31 -8.15 -125.26
CA MET A 56 -30.86 -9.03 -124.18
C MET A 56 -29.91 -8.30 -123.23
N LYS A 57 -28.98 -7.52 -123.79
CA LYS A 57 -28.08 -6.65 -123.00
C LYS A 57 -28.87 -5.64 -122.19
N GLU A 58 -29.86 -4.98 -122.79
CA GLU A 58 -30.71 -4.00 -122.11
C GLU A 58 -31.55 -4.65 -120.98
N LYS A 59 -32.10 -5.85 -121.19
CA LYS A 59 -32.82 -6.61 -120.16
C LYS A 59 -31.92 -7.02 -118.99
N TYR A 60 -30.69 -7.46 -119.27
CA TYR A 60 -29.72 -7.78 -118.23
C TYR A 60 -29.22 -6.54 -117.50
N GLU A 61 -28.94 -5.45 -118.21
CA GLU A 61 -28.57 -4.17 -117.60
C GLU A 61 -29.69 -3.65 -116.71
N LYS A 62 -30.96 -3.75 -117.14
CA LYS A 62 -32.10 -3.38 -116.32
C LYS A 62 -32.21 -4.26 -115.08
N ARG A 63 -32.12 -5.58 -115.22
CA ARG A 63 -32.14 -6.52 -114.07
C ARG A 63 -30.98 -6.30 -113.11
N LEU A 64 -29.79 -5.98 -113.62
CA LEU A 64 -28.60 -5.69 -112.82
C LEU A 64 -28.79 -4.38 -112.06
N LYS A 65 -29.31 -3.33 -112.70
CA LYS A 65 -29.65 -2.05 -112.05
C LYS A 65 -30.74 -2.22 -111.00
N ASP A 66 -31.81 -2.96 -111.31
CA ASP A 66 -32.90 -3.22 -110.36
C ASP A 66 -32.44 -4.07 -109.17
N ALA A 67 -31.53 -5.04 -109.39
CA ALA A 67 -30.93 -5.83 -108.32
C ALA A 67 -29.99 -4.99 -107.45
N ALA A 68 -29.10 -4.21 -108.07
CA ALA A 68 -28.22 -3.28 -107.36
C ALA A 68 -29.00 -2.23 -106.55
N ALA A 69 -30.12 -1.73 -107.07
CA ALA A 69 -31.00 -0.82 -106.35
C ALA A 69 -31.65 -1.47 -105.11
N ARG A 70 -32.12 -2.72 -105.23
CA ARG A 70 -32.68 -3.46 -104.07
C ARG A 70 -31.61 -3.76 -103.01
N GLU A 71 -30.42 -4.16 -103.44
CA GLU A 71 -29.30 -4.41 -102.53
C GLU A 71 -28.88 -3.14 -101.80
N LEU A 72 -28.85 -1.99 -102.49
CA LEU A 72 -28.58 -0.70 -101.88
C LEU A 72 -29.66 -0.34 -100.85
N MET A 73 -30.94 -0.50 -101.19
CA MET A 73 -32.05 -0.25 -100.25
C MET A 73 -31.94 -1.12 -99.00
N HIS A 74 -31.68 -2.42 -99.13
CA HIS A 74 -31.51 -3.30 -97.98
C HIS A 74 -30.26 -2.97 -97.17
N ALA A 75 -29.16 -2.58 -97.82
CA ALA A 75 -27.96 -2.13 -97.12
C ALA A 75 -28.24 -0.85 -96.31
N GLU A 76 -29.04 0.08 -96.85
CA GLU A 76 -29.47 1.29 -96.15
C GLU A 76 -30.40 0.98 -94.97
N GLU A 77 -31.38 0.09 -95.14
CA GLU A 77 -32.28 -0.38 -94.07
C GLU A 77 -31.49 -1.02 -92.92
N VAL A 78 -30.53 -1.90 -93.24
CA VAL A 78 -29.66 -2.54 -92.24
C VAL A 78 -28.78 -1.51 -91.54
N ALA A 79 -28.24 -0.52 -92.25
CA ALA A 79 -27.45 0.54 -91.65
C ALA A 79 -28.28 1.43 -90.71
N MET A 80 -29.53 1.72 -91.05
CA MET A 80 -30.46 2.47 -90.20
C MET A 80 -30.85 1.69 -88.95
N LEU A 81 -31.15 0.39 -89.08
CA LEU A 81 -31.45 -0.48 -87.95
C LEU A 81 -30.23 -0.68 -87.03
N ASP A 82 -29.03 -0.84 -87.57
CA ASP A 82 -27.80 -0.93 -86.77
C ASP A 82 -27.53 0.38 -86.01
N LYS A 83 -27.76 1.53 -86.66
CA LYS A 83 -27.66 2.84 -86.00
C LYS A 83 -28.65 2.98 -84.84
N GLU A 84 -29.89 2.53 -85.02
CA GLU A 84 -30.91 2.58 -83.98
C GLU A 84 -30.62 1.59 -82.85
N LEU A 85 -30.18 0.37 -83.19
CA LEU A 85 -29.74 -0.63 -82.21
C LEU A 85 -28.56 -0.11 -81.37
N LYS A 86 -27.59 0.58 -81.98
CA LYS A 86 -26.46 1.20 -81.26
C LYS A 86 -26.93 2.31 -80.33
N ARG A 87 -27.88 3.14 -80.76
CA ARG A 87 -28.47 4.19 -79.90
C ARG A 87 -29.20 3.59 -78.71
N GLU A 88 -30.06 2.60 -78.92
CA GLU A 88 -30.79 1.96 -77.83
C GLU A 88 -29.85 1.21 -76.88
N LYS A 89 -28.84 0.51 -77.39
CA LYS A 89 -27.78 -0.08 -76.55
C LYS A 89 -27.04 0.99 -75.73
N SER A 90 -26.74 2.14 -76.32
CA SER A 90 -26.07 3.24 -75.59
C SER A 90 -26.96 3.84 -74.49
N LYS A 91 -28.26 4.02 -74.76
CA LYS A 91 -29.23 4.50 -73.75
C LYS A 91 -29.39 3.49 -72.61
N ALA A 92 -29.53 2.20 -72.94
CA ALA A 92 -29.63 1.14 -71.95
C ALA A 92 -28.35 1.02 -71.10
N ALA A 93 -27.18 1.10 -71.72
CA ALA A 93 -25.89 1.09 -71.01
C ALA A 93 -25.76 2.29 -70.06
N LEU A 94 -26.18 3.50 -70.47
CA LEU A 94 -26.20 4.68 -69.62
C LEU A 94 -27.18 4.54 -68.45
N ALA A 95 -28.37 3.99 -68.70
CA ALA A 95 -29.37 3.74 -67.66
C ALA A 95 -28.85 2.73 -66.61
N ILE A 96 -28.27 1.61 -67.06
CA ILE A 96 -27.65 0.60 -66.19
C ILE A 96 -26.52 1.21 -65.37
N LYS A 97 -25.62 1.98 -66.01
CA LYS A 97 -24.51 2.65 -65.32
C LYS A 97 -25.02 3.63 -64.25
N SER A 98 -26.01 4.47 -64.58
CA SER A 98 -26.59 5.41 -63.62
C SER A 98 -27.30 4.72 -62.45
N LEU A 99 -27.92 3.56 -62.69
CA LEU A 99 -28.54 2.76 -61.63
C LEU A 99 -27.48 2.11 -60.75
N GLN A 100 -26.42 1.58 -61.34
CA GLN A 100 -25.28 1.01 -60.62
C GLN A 100 -24.61 2.05 -59.73
N GLU A 101 -24.31 3.24 -60.26
CA GLU A 101 -23.73 4.36 -59.49
C GLU A 101 -24.61 4.74 -58.29
N LYS A 102 -25.94 4.84 -58.48
CA LYS A 102 -26.88 5.13 -57.38
C LYS A 102 -26.92 4.03 -56.32
N MET A 103 -26.80 2.76 -56.72
CA MET A 103 -26.79 1.64 -55.79
C MET A 103 -25.46 1.58 -55.01
N GLU A 104 -24.34 1.82 -55.68
CA GLU A 104 -23.02 1.92 -55.07
C GLU A 104 -22.95 3.08 -54.07
N GLU A 105 -23.50 4.25 -54.43
CA GLU A 105 -23.55 5.42 -53.53
C GLU A 105 -24.42 5.14 -52.29
N LYS A 106 -25.59 4.51 -52.47
CA LYS A 106 -26.44 4.10 -51.33
C LYS A 106 -25.73 3.10 -50.42
N LEU A 107 -25.08 2.10 -51.00
CA LEU A 107 -24.35 1.08 -50.24
C LEU A 107 -23.17 1.70 -49.49
N LYS A 108 -22.47 2.65 -50.10
CA LYS A 108 -21.39 3.40 -49.45
C LYS A 108 -21.90 4.23 -48.28
N MET A 109 -23.00 4.97 -48.45
CA MET A 109 -23.60 5.75 -47.36
C MET A 109 -24.08 4.85 -46.21
N GLU A 110 -24.69 3.70 -46.51
CA GLU A 110 -25.13 2.75 -45.47
C GLU A 110 -23.95 2.13 -44.73
N LEU A 111 -22.87 1.78 -45.44
CA LEU A 111 -21.63 1.30 -44.82
C LEU A 111 -21.02 2.36 -43.89
N GLU A 112 -20.89 3.60 -44.35
CA GLU A 112 -20.37 4.71 -43.53
C GLU A 112 -21.26 4.97 -42.30
N GLN A 113 -22.58 4.90 -42.46
CA GLN A 113 -23.51 5.04 -41.34
C GLN A 113 -23.35 3.89 -40.34
N LYS A 114 -23.24 2.64 -40.79
CA LYS A 114 -23.06 1.48 -39.92
C LYS A 114 -21.70 1.48 -39.24
N GLU A 115 -20.65 1.90 -39.93
CA GLU A 115 -19.31 2.07 -39.37
C GLU A 115 -19.32 3.14 -38.28
N SER A 116 -19.90 4.31 -38.53
CA SER A 116 -20.02 5.37 -37.53
C SER A 116 -20.86 4.96 -36.31
N GLU A 117 -21.94 4.20 -36.51
CA GLU A 117 -22.77 3.67 -35.43
C GLU A 117 -21.99 2.65 -34.59
N ALA A 118 -21.23 1.77 -35.24
CA ALA A 118 -20.39 0.77 -34.59
C ALA A 118 -19.25 1.42 -33.80
N GLU A 119 -18.56 2.41 -34.37
CA GLU A 119 -17.54 3.19 -33.68
C GLU A 119 -18.09 3.91 -32.47
N MET A 120 -19.28 4.52 -32.59
CA MET A 120 -19.94 5.21 -31.47
C MET A 120 -20.29 4.23 -30.34
N LYS A 121 -20.78 3.02 -30.66
CA LYS A 121 -21.04 1.98 -29.65
C LYS A 121 -19.75 1.51 -29.00
N LEU A 122 -18.69 1.29 -29.78
CA LEU A 122 -17.39 0.87 -29.27
C LEU A 122 -16.79 1.93 -28.34
N LYS A 123 -16.83 3.22 -28.73
CA LYS A 123 -16.39 4.33 -27.87
C LYS A 123 -17.19 4.38 -26.56
N LYS A 124 -18.52 4.24 -26.61
CA LYS A 124 -19.36 4.21 -25.39
C LYS A 124 -18.99 3.05 -24.46
N VAL A 125 -18.83 1.84 -24.99
CA VAL A 125 -18.43 0.67 -24.18
C VAL A 125 -17.04 0.88 -23.59
N GLN A 126 -16.10 1.43 -24.37
CA GLN A 126 -14.75 1.71 -23.90
C GLN A 126 -14.74 2.75 -22.77
N GLU A 127 -15.52 3.84 -22.89
CA GLU A 127 -15.61 4.86 -21.85
C GLU A 127 -16.30 4.32 -20.58
N LEU A 128 -17.36 3.50 -20.71
CA LEU A 128 -17.97 2.83 -19.56
C LEU A 128 -17.00 1.88 -18.89
N ALA A 129 -16.28 1.05 -19.64
CA ALA A 129 -15.28 0.13 -19.09
C ALA A 129 -14.14 0.87 -18.37
N LYS A 130 -13.66 2.00 -18.94
CA LYS A 130 -12.68 2.87 -18.26
C LYS A 130 -13.24 3.47 -16.98
N ALA A 131 -14.48 3.94 -16.99
CA ALA A 131 -15.13 4.51 -15.81
C ALA A 131 -15.32 3.45 -14.71
N GLU A 132 -15.76 2.25 -15.05
CA GLU A 132 -15.91 1.12 -14.13
C GLU A 132 -14.56 0.68 -13.54
N LEU A 133 -13.52 0.59 -14.38
CA LEU A 133 -12.17 0.26 -13.92
C LEU A 133 -11.63 1.33 -12.96
N ASN A 134 -11.80 2.61 -13.29
CA ASN A 134 -11.40 3.70 -12.41
C ASN A 134 -12.19 3.70 -11.09
N ALA A 135 -13.50 3.41 -11.13
CA ALA A 135 -14.32 3.30 -9.94
C ALA A 135 -13.91 2.11 -9.06
N ALA A 136 -13.59 0.96 -9.66
CA ALA A 136 -13.07 -0.20 -8.95
C ALA A 136 -11.71 0.08 -8.29
N ILE A 137 -10.78 0.72 -9.01
CA ILE A 137 -9.48 1.15 -8.47
C ILE A 137 -9.66 2.13 -7.31
N ALA A 138 -10.55 3.12 -7.45
CA ALA A 138 -10.81 4.10 -6.40
C ALA A 138 -11.42 3.44 -5.14
N LYS A 139 -12.37 2.52 -5.33
CA LYS A 139 -12.97 1.75 -4.23
C LYS A 139 -11.95 0.88 -3.50
N GLU A 140 -11.09 0.18 -4.23
CA GLU A 140 -10.04 -0.64 -3.64
C GLU A 140 -9.04 0.22 -2.87
N LYS A 141 -8.59 1.34 -3.45
CA LYS A 141 -7.69 2.28 -2.75
C LYS A 141 -8.32 2.84 -1.48
N ALA A 142 -9.62 3.18 -1.50
CA ALA A 142 -10.33 3.65 -0.32
C ALA A 142 -10.39 2.58 0.77
N SER A 143 -10.76 1.34 0.42
CA SER A 143 -10.76 0.17 1.31
C SER A 143 -9.38 -0.11 1.91
N GLN A 144 -8.32 0.02 1.10
CA GLN A 144 -6.94 -0.15 1.58
C GLN A 144 -6.54 0.95 2.57
N ILE A 145 -6.86 2.21 2.29
CA ILE A 145 -6.57 3.34 3.20
C ILE A 145 -7.32 3.16 4.52
N GLU A 146 -8.59 2.73 4.48
CA GLU A 146 -9.38 2.46 5.68
C GLU A 146 -8.76 1.35 6.54
N LYS A 147 -8.41 0.22 5.93
CA LYS A 147 -7.71 -0.88 6.63
C LYS A 147 -6.36 -0.43 7.21
N MET A 148 -5.61 0.39 6.49
CA MET A 148 -4.34 0.94 6.99
C MET A 148 -4.56 1.92 8.16
N ALA A 149 -5.62 2.74 8.12
CA ALA A 149 -5.96 3.64 9.20
C ALA A 149 -6.39 2.88 10.46
N GLU A 150 -7.22 1.84 10.32
CA GLU A 150 -7.61 0.95 11.43
C GLU A 150 -6.40 0.24 12.03
N ALA A 151 -5.52 -0.34 11.19
CA ALA A 151 -4.28 -0.96 11.65
C ALA A 151 -3.39 0.02 12.41
N ASN A 152 -3.29 1.27 11.96
CA ASN A 152 -2.51 2.30 12.63
C ASN A 152 -3.11 2.68 14.00
N ILE A 153 -4.44 2.75 14.12
CA ILE A 153 -5.12 2.96 15.41
C ILE A 153 -4.84 1.78 16.36
N ASN A 154 -4.95 0.55 15.86
CA ASN A 154 -4.68 -0.66 16.66
C ASN A 154 -3.21 -0.71 17.13
N ILE A 155 -2.25 -0.38 16.26
CA ILE A 155 -0.82 -0.30 16.62
C ILE A 155 -0.61 0.77 17.69
N ASN A 156 -1.16 1.97 17.53
CA ASN A 156 -1.03 3.03 18.52
C ASN A 156 -1.65 2.64 19.87
N GLY A 157 -2.84 2.01 19.85
CA GLY A 157 -3.49 1.49 21.05
C GLY A 157 -2.62 0.45 21.76
N LEU A 158 -2.01 -0.46 21.00
CA LEU A 158 -1.08 -1.46 21.51
C LEU A 158 0.18 -0.81 22.10
N CYS A 159 0.78 0.17 21.42
CA CYS A 159 1.94 0.92 21.91
C CYS A 159 1.64 1.63 23.23
N MET A 160 0.48 2.30 23.33
CA MET A 160 0.05 2.96 24.58
C MET A 160 -0.17 1.94 25.70
N ALA A 161 -0.79 0.80 25.42
CA ALA A 161 -1.02 -0.26 26.39
C ALA A 161 0.30 -0.91 26.86
N PHE A 162 1.23 -1.18 25.94
CA PHE A 162 2.57 -1.69 26.28
C PHE A 162 3.35 -0.69 27.11
N TYR A 163 3.33 0.59 26.72
CA TYR A 163 4.02 1.63 27.46
C TYR A 163 3.46 1.76 28.88
N ALA A 164 2.14 1.87 29.03
CA ALA A 164 1.47 1.94 30.33
C ALA A 164 1.81 0.73 31.20
N ARG A 165 1.70 -0.49 30.66
CA ARG A 165 2.05 -1.73 31.38
C ARG A 165 3.53 -1.82 31.73
N SER A 166 4.41 -1.33 30.85
CA SER A 166 5.86 -1.33 31.11
C SER A 166 6.24 -0.33 32.20
N GLU A 167 5.60 0.84 32.23
CA GLU A 167 5.79 1.84 33.28
C GLU A 167 5.23 1.34 34.62
N GLU A 168 4.03 0.76 34.63
CA GLU A 168 3.46 0.11 35.82
C GLU A 168 4.39 -0.98 36.34
N ALA A 169 4.86 -1.88 35.46
CA ALA A 169 5.80 -2.94 35.86
C ALA A 169 7.12 -2.39 36.40
N ARG A 170 7.66 -1.32 35.81
CA ARG A 170 8.88 -0.64 36.28
C ARG A 170 8.66 -0.03 37.66
N GLN A 171 7.54 0.64 37.88
CA GLN A 171 7.17 1.25 39.16
C GLN A 171 6.94 0.18 40.24
N SER A 172 6.19 -0.88 39.95
CA SER A 172 5.98 -1.98 40.89
C SER A 172 7.31 -2.67 41.26
N HIS A 173 8.19 -2.89 40.28
CA HIS A 173 9.50 -3.49 40.54
C HIS A 173 10.36 -2.58 41.42
N ALA A 174 10.39 -1.27 41.14
CA ALA A 174 11.09 -0.30 41.98
C ALA A 174 10.52 -0.25 43.40
N ALA A 175 9.19 -0.22 43.56
CA ALA A 175 8.51 -0.24 44.85
C ALA A 175 8.84 -1.50 45.65
N GLN A 176 8.82 -2.66 45.00
CA GLN A 176 9.15 -3.94 45.64
C GLN A 176 10.60 -3.99 46.10
N HIS A 177 11.57 -3.59 45.26
CA HIS A 177 12.98 -3.55 45.65
C HIS A 177 13.24 -2.53 46.76
N PHE A 178 12.58 -1.39 46.71
CA PHE A 178 12.64 -0.40 47.79
C PHE A 178 12.11 -0.97 49.11
N SER A 179 10.95 -1.65 49.08
CA SER A 179 10.39 -2.33 50.26
C SER A 179 11.31 -3.43 50.79
N MET A 180 11.94 -4.21 49.91
CA MET A 180 12.93 -5.21 50.30
C MET A 180 14.17 -4.56 50.93
N GLY A 181 14.63 -3.43 50.39
CA GLY A 181 15.73 -2.65 50.97
C GLY A 181 15.38 -2.09 52.35
N ALA A 182 14.15 -1.61 52.55
CA ALA A 182 13.67 -1.13 53.85
C ALA A 182 13.62 -2.25 54.89
N LEU A 183 13.17 -3.45 54.52
CA LEU A 183 13.18 -4.63 55.39
C LEU A 183 14.60 -5.13 55.68
N ALA A 184 15.51 -5.06 54.71
CA ALA A 184 16.92 -5.39 54.94
C ALA A 184 17.59 -4.40 55.92
N LEU A 185 17.27 -3.11 55.80
CA LEU A 185 17.73 -2.08 56.73
C LEU A 185 17.17 -2.32 58.15
N GLU A 186 15.89 -2.66 58.27
CA GLU A 186 15.27 -3.05 59.53
C GLU A 186 15.98 -4.26 60.16
N ASP A 187 16.22 -5.32 59.38
CA ASP A 187 16.90 -6.53 59.85
C ASP A 187 18.34 -6.21 60.32
N ALA A 188 19.09 -5.41 59.56
CA ALA A 188 20.44 -4.97 59.92
C ALA A 188 20.44 -4.13 61.21
N LEU A 189 19.51 -3.18 61.34
CA LEU A 189 19.34 -2.39 62.57
C LEU A 189 18.92 -3.27 63.75
N SER A 190 18.02 -4.23 63.57
CA SER A 190 17.57 -5.13 64.64
C SER A 190 18.71 -5.98 65.21
N LYS A 191 19.69 -6.34 64.36
CA LYS A 191 20.89 -7.11 64.70
C LYS A 191 22.08 -6.24 65.14
N GLY A 192 21.99 -4.93 64.97
CA GLY A 192 23.05 -3.98 65.31
C GLY A 192 24.22 -3.97 64.33
N LEU A 193 24.00 -4.42 63.09
CA LEU A 193 25.02 -4.49 62.05
C LEU A 193 25.24 -3.10 61.41
N PRO A 194 26.41 -2.85 60.79
CA PRO A 194 26.63 -1.68 59.95
C PRO A 194 25.62 -1.63 58.80
N ILE A 195 25.07 -0.45 58.52
CA ILE A 195 23.96 -0.26 57.57
C ILE A 195 24.38 0.40 56.23
N HIS A 196 25.68 0.55 55.97
CA HIS A 196 26.18 1.25 54.80
C HIS A 196 25.68 0.63 53.48
N THR A 197 25.63 -0.70 53.39
CA THR A 197 25.26 -1.42 52.17
C THR A 197 23.78 -1.25 51.84
N GLU A 198 22.93 -1.26 52.86
CA GLU A 198 21.48 -1.14 52.76
C GLU A 198 21.10 0.30 52.39
N VAL A 199 21.76 1.29 53.00
CA VAL A 199 21.56 2.72 52.68
C VAL A 199 21.99 3.01 51.24
N ALA A 200 23.14 2.50 50.80
CA ALA A 200 23.60 2.68 49.43
C ALA A 200 22.66 2.02 48.40
N SER A 201 22.15 0.83 48.72
CA SER A 201 21.16 0.13 47.91
C SER A 201 19.87 0.96 47.77
N LEU A 202 19.34 1.49 48.88
CA LEU A 202 18.15 2.35 48.87
C LEU A 202 18.34 3.64 48.06
N GLN A 203 19.51 4.28 48.17
CA GLN A 203 19.83 5.49 47.38
C GLN A 203 19.86 5.21 45.88
N SER A 204 20.37 4.05 45.45
CA SER A 204 20.42 3.69 44.02
C SER A 204 19.02 3.54 43.40
N TYR A 205 18.02 3.14 44.19
CA TYR A 205 16.63 3.04 43.72
C TYR A 205 15.90 4.39 43.71
N LEU A 206 16.37 5.35 44.52
CA LEU A 206 15.83 6.71 44.57
C LEU A 206 16.36 7.62 43.46
N GLU A 207 17.55 7.33 42.90
CA GLU A 207 18.18 8.15 41.85
C GLU A 207 17.34 8.29 40.55
N GLY A 208 16.33 7.43 40.36
CA GLY A 208 15.35 7.49 39.28
C GLY A 208 13.90 7.81 39.68
N VAL A 209 13.62 8.01 40.96
CA VAL A 209 12.28 8.28 41.50
C VAL A 209 12.31 9.65 42.19
N ASP A 210 11.72 10.64 41.53
CA ASP A 210 11.49 12.03 41.96
C ASP A 210 12.55 12.68 42.89
N LYS A 211 13.35 13.59 42.31
CA LYS A 211 14.54 14.21 42.93
C LYS A 211 14.28 15.13 44.12
N ASP A 212 13.02 15.40 44.43
CA ASP A 212 12.60 16.27 45.54
C ASP A 212 12.27 15.47 46.83
N SER A 213 12.64 14.20 46.87
CA SER A 213 12.24 13.27 47.92
C SER A 213 12.89 13.59 49.27
N VAL A 214 12.04 13.80 50.29
CA VAL A 214 12.38 13.88 51.72
C VAL A 214 13.24 12.68 52.18
N LEU A 215 13.21 11.57 51.44
CA LEU A 215 13.98 10.36 51.75
C LEU A 215 15.47 10.53 51.59
N ASP A 216 15.94 11.31 50.62
CA ASP A 216 17.39 11.56 50.48
C ASP A 216 17.91 12.31 51.70
N LEU A 217 17.11 13.24 52.24
CA LEU A 217 17.40 13.94 53.48
C LEU A 217 17.34 13.00 54.69
N VAL A 218 16.33 12.14 54.79
CA VAL A 218 16.18 11.16 55.88
C VAL A 218 17.35 10.17 55.86
N LEU A 219 17.73 9.65 54.70
CA LEU A 219 18.89 8.78 54.55
C LEU A 219 20.15 9.53 54.94
N ALA A 220 20.36 10.77 54.47
CA ALA A 220 21.50 11.61 54.84
C ALA A 220 21.57 11.94 56.35
N SER A 221 20.44 12.00 57.04
CA SER A 221 20.37 12.27 58.49
C SER A 221 20.82 11.11 59.38
N LEU A 222 21.01 9.91 58.81
CA LEU A 222 21.47 8.75 59.56
C LEU A 222 22.90 8.97 60.09
N PRO A 223 23.17 8.69 61.38
CA PRO A 223 24.49 8.89 61.96
C PRO A 223 25.59 8.08 61.25
N GLU A 224 26.74 8.71 60.99
CA GLU A 224 27.88 8.04 60.34
C GLU A 224 28.44 6.88 61.18
N GLU A 225 28.39 7.00 62.50
CA GLU A 225 28.79 5.94 63.44
C GLU A 225 27.91 4.69 63.25
N THR A 226 26.59 4.87 63.10
CA THR A 226 25.64 3.79 62.83
C THR A 226 25.89 3.15 61.46
N ARG A 227 26.22 3.96 60.45
CA ARG A 227 26.50 3.47 59.09
C ARG A 227 27.75 2.58 59.04
N ASN A 228 28.83 3.00 59.69
CA ASN A 228 30.14 2.38 59.55
C ASN A 228 30.42 1.30 60.62
N SER A 229 29.92 1.48 61.84
CA SER A 229 30.23 0.62 62.99
C SER A 229 29.02 -0.12 63.55
N GLY A 230 27.81 0.17 63.06
CA GLY A 230 26.56 -0.37 63.59
C GLY A 230 26.10 0.33 64.87
N THR A 231 25.09 -0.23 65.53
CA THR A 231 24.56 0.27 66.80
C THR A 231 24.29 -0.89 67.74
N ASP A 232 24.37 -0.67 69.04
CA ASP A 232 23.83 -1.65 69.99
C ASP A 232 22.34 -1.88 69.73
N THR A 233 21.92 -3.14 69.76
CA THR A 233 20.51 -3.52 69.63
C THR A 233 19.70 -2.95 70.79
N GLN A 234 18.38 -2.77 70.64
CA GLN A 234 17.53 -2.33 71.77
C GLN A 234 17.67 -3.25 72.99
N LEU A 235 17.81 -4.56 72.77
CA LEU A 235 18.06 -5.53 73.84
C LEU A 235 19.43 -5.32 74.46
N GLN A 236 20.48 -5.05 73.68
CA GLN A 236 21.80 -4.71 74.20
C GLN A 236 21.86 -3.32 74.84
N LEU A 237 21.04 -2.35 74.46
CA LEU A 237 20.91 -1.06 75.14
C LEU A 237 20.14 -1.21 76.45
N LYS A 238 19.07 -2.03 76.47
CA LYS A 238 18.37 -2.44 77.69
C LYS A 238 19.23 -3.35 78.58
N GLN A 239 20.16 -4.12 78.01
CA GLN A 239 21.08 -4.96 78.76
C GLN A 239 22.35 -4.20 79.17
N LYS A 240 22.83 -3.24 78.37
CA LYS A 240 23.75 -2.18 78.80
C LYS A 240 23.06 -1.23 79.77
N SER A 241 21.73 -1.25 79.89
CA SER A 241 21.05 -0.67 81.06
C SER A 241 21.27 -1.47 82.34
N LEU A 242 21.72 -2.74 82.28
CA LEU A 242 22.33 -3.41 83.44
C LEU A 242 23.78 -2.91 83.67
N GLN A 243 24.47 -2.41 82.62
CA GLN A 243 25.62 -1.53 82.85
C GLN A 243 25.18 -0.16 83.37
N PHE A 244 23.96 0.32 83.09
CA PHE A 244 23.37 1.46 83.78
C PHE A 244 23.14 1.14 85.26
N ASP A 245 22.95 -0.11 85.72
CA ASP A 245 23.06 -0.42 87.16
C ASP A 245 24.47 -0.22 87.72
N ALA A 246 25.52 -0.52 86.95
CA ALA A 246 26.91 -0.19 87.31
C ALA A 246 27.17 1.33 87.23
N LEU A 247 26.62 1.98 86.21
CA LEU A 247 26.64 3.43 85.98
C LEU A 247 25.83 4.17 87.04
N LYS A 248 24.75 3.58 87.60
CA LYS A 248 23.98 4.13 88.71
C LYS A 248 24.87 4.26 89.93
N GLY A 249 25.72 3.26 90.19
CA GLY A 249 26.74 3.36 91.24
C GLY A 249 27.67 4.55 91.04
N THR A 250 28.14 4.74 89.80
CA THR A 250 29.00 5.86 89.38
C THR A 250 28.27 7.21 89.39
N ILE A 251 27.06 7.32 88.84
CA ILE A 251 26.23 8.53 88.82
C ILE A 251 25.84 8.92 90.26
N ARG A 252 25.43 7.95 91.10
CA ARG A 252 25.15 8.20 92.52
C ARG A 252 26.37 8.72 93.29
N HIS A 253 27.57 8.34 92.86
CA HIS A 253 28.83 8.75 93.47
C HIS A 253 29.32 10.11 92.94
N PHE A 254 29.27 10.32 91.63
CA PHE A 254 29.87 11.46 90.93
C PHE A 254 28.91 12.64 90.69
N SER A 255 27.60 12.45 90.81
CA SER A 255 26.61 13.53 90.63
C SER A 255 26.68 14.62 91.72
N PHE A 256 27.40 14.36 92.82
CA PHE A 256 27.64 15.35 93.88
C PHE A 256 28.96 16.13 93.73
N PHE A 257 29.74 15.91 92.66
CA PHE A 257 31.04 16.54 92.47
C PHE A 257 31.07 17.47 91.25
N PRO A 258 31.43 18.77 91.43
CA PRO A 258 31.67 19.68 90.31
C PRO A 258 32.93 19.27 89.52
N PRO A 259 33.10 19.73 88.27
CA PRO A 259 34.21 19.33 87.42
C PRO A 259 35.50 19.94 88.01
N GLY A 260 36.38 19.10 88.56
CA GLY A 260 37.58 19.54 89.28
C GLY A 260 37.90 18.78 90.57
N GLY A 261 37.03 17.85 91.00
CA GLY A 261 37.32 16.86 92.04
C GLY A 261 37.16 17.39 93.47
N GLY A 262 36.32 16.72 94.26
CA GLY A 262 36.39 16.83 95.72
C GLY A 262 37.55 16.00 96.25
N GLY A 263 38.32 16.48 97.23
CA GLY A 263 39.47 15.74 97.78
C GLY A 263 39.14 14.30 98.22
N ILE A 264 40.15 13.47 98.48
CA ILE A 264 40.04 12.01 98.77
C ILE A 264 38.96 11.66 99.84
N LEU A 265 38.74 12.56 100.80
CA LEU A 265 37.69 12.41 101.84
C LEU A 265 36.26 12.52 101.29
N ALA A 266 36.06 13.34 100.27
CA ALA A 266 34.77 13.53 99.61
C ALA A 266 34.39 12.28 98.81
N HIS A 267 35.34 11.67 98.08
CA HIS A 267 35.12 10.38 97.42
C HIS A 267 34.77 9.25 98.41
N SER A 268 35.33 9.30 99.63
CA SER A 268 35.09 8.32 100.70
C SER A 268 33.70 8.49 101.34
N LEU A 269 33.29 9.73 101.62
CA LEU A 269 31.94 10.05 102.12
C LEU A 269 30.86 9.73 101.08
N ALA A 270 31.14 9.96 99.79
CA ALA A 270 30.22 9.58 98.72
C ALA A 270 30.03 8.06 98.61
N HIS A 271 31.07 7.26 98.85
CA HIS A 271 30.96 5.80 98.86
C HIS A 271 30.13 5.26 100.04
N VAL A 272 30.13 5.95 101.18
CA VAL A 272 29.29 5.60 102.33
C VAL A 272 27.85 6.10 102.13
N ALA A 273 27.69 7.31 101.59
CA ALA A 273 26.37 7.89 101.30
C ALA A 273 25.64 7.16 100.17
N SER A 274 26.35 6.66 99.15
CA SER A 274 25.74 5.86 98.07
C SER A 274 25.23 4.50 98.55
N TRP A 275 25.88 3.91 99.56
CA TRP A 275 25.45 2.65 100.17
C TRP A 275 24.24 2.85 101.10
N LEU A 276 24.16 3.98 101.80
CA LEU A 276 23.18 4.20 102.87
C LEU A 276 21.84 4.79 102.38
N LYS A 277 21.73 5.17 101.10
CA LYS A 277 20.57 5.90 100.57
C LYS A 277 19.47 4.94 100.07
N VAL A 278 18.30 5.04 100.70
CA VAL A 278 17.10 4.23 100.45
C VAL A 278 16.44 4.62 99.12
N LYS A 279 15.98 3.62 98.35
CA LYS A 279 15.19 3.80 97.12
C LYS A 279 13.93 4.61 97.41
N GLU A 280 13.89 5.86 96.98
CA GLU A 280 12.65 6.66 96.95
C GLU A 280 11.84 6.27 95.71
N ALA A 281 10.56 5.94 95.92
CA ALA A 281 9.64 5.44 94.89
C ALA A 281 8.94 6.55 94.09
N ASP A 282 9.23 7.83 94.38
CA ASP A 282 8.44 8.95 93.86
C ASP A 282 9.08 9.63 92.65
N GLN A 283 8.28 9.79 91.58
CA GLN A 283 8.65 10.43 90.32
C GLN A 283 8.70 11.97 90.38
N SER A 284 8.42 12.56 91.56
CA SER A 284 8.25 14.00 91.76
C SER A 284 9.44 14.71 92.41
N GLY A 285 10.49 13.98 92.82
CA GLY A 285 11.67 14.55 93.46
C GLY A 285 12.71 15.11 92.47
N ASP A 286 13.45 16.13 92.88
CA ASP A 286 14.60 16.70 92.14
C ASP A 286 15.91 15.90 92.35
N GLY A 287 15.80 14.69 92.91
CA GLY A 287 16.93 13.84 93.25
C GLY A 287 17.34 12.90 92.11
N ILE A 288 18.61 12.49 92.14
CA ILE A 288 19.23 11.55 91.18
C ILE A 288 18.44 10.23 91.04
N GLU A 289 17.80 9.73 92.11
CA GLU A 289 16.95 8.53 92.04
C GLU A 289 15.67 8.75 91.22
N SER A 290 15.10 9.96 91.26
CA SER A 290 13.92 10.29 90.45
C SER A 290 14.28 10.40 88.97
N VAL A 291 15.45 10.95 88.66
CA VAL A 291 16.01 10.97 87.29
C VAL A 291 16.23 9.54 86.79
N ILE A 292 16.86 8.69 87.60
CA ILE A 292 17.09 7.27 87.26
C ILE A 292 15.75 6.56 86.96
N ASN A 293 14.74 6.73 87.82
CA ASN A 293 13.41 6.13 87.60
C ASN A 293 12.73 6.69 86.32
N LYS A 294 12.88 7.99 86.01
CA LYS A 294 12.36 8.58 84.77
C LYS A 294 13.04 7.99 83.54
N VAL A 295 14.37 7.85 83.56
CA VAL A 295 15.14 7.22 82.49
C VAL A 295 14.72 5.76 82.30
N GLU A 296 14.52 5.00 83.37
CA GLU A 296 14.02 3.62 83.29
C GLU A 296 12.62 3.51 82.68
N ASN A 297 11.71 4.41 83.06
CA ASN A 297 10.37 4.45 82.48
C ASN A 297 10.44 4.77 80.98
N TYR A 298 11.24 5.76 80.58
CA TYR A 298 11.42 6.09 79.16
C TYR A 298 12.07 4.95 78.36
N LEU A 299 13.03 4.23 78.93
CA LEU A 299 13.62 3.04 78.32
C LEU A 299 12.62 1.88 78.21
N ALA A 300 11.73 1.72 79.20
CA ALA A 300 10.65 0.72 79.14
C ALA A 300 9.64 1.06 78.05
N GLU A 301 9.34 2.34 77.86
CA GLU A 301 8.47 2.87 76.80
C GLU A 301 9.14 2.92 75.41
N GLY A 302 10.47 2.69 75.32
CA GLY A 302 11.22 2.75 74.06
C GLY A 302 11.61 4.17 73.60
N LYS A 303 11.43 5.18 74.46
CA LYS A 303 11.74 6.59 74.23
C LYS A 303 13.21 6.89 74.52
N LEU A 304 14.08 6.42 73.63
CA LEU A 304 15.54 6.48 73.81
C LEU A 304 16.11 7.91 73.78
N ALA A 305 15.53 8.82 72.99
CA ALA A 305 15.97 10.20 72.90
C ALA A 305 15.67 10.97 74.20
N GLU A 306 14.46 10.83 74.72
CA GLU A 306 14.00 11.44 75.95
C GLU A 306 14.75 10.89 77.17
N ALA A 307 15.05 9.58 77.17
CA ALA A 307 15.92 8.97 78.18
C ALA A 307 17.34 9.56 78.17
N ALA A 308 17.90 9.79 76.97
CA ALA A 308 19.22 10.38 76.80
C ALA A 308 19.26 11.86 77.23
N ASP A 309 18.23 12.65 76.90
CA ASP A 309 18.13 14.07 77.27
C ASP A 309 18.00 14.27 78.78
N VAL A 310 17.12 13.49 79.43
CA VAL A 310 16.93 13.55 80.89
C VAL A 310 18.21 13.13 81.63
N LEU A 311 18.91 12.12 81.10
CA LEU A 311 20.16 11.66 81.69
C LEU A 311 21.29 12.69 81.51
N GLU A 312 21.45 13.27 80.31
CA GLU A 312 22.48 14.28 80.03
C GLU A 312 22.29 15.57 80.86
N GLU A 313 21.05 16.05 80.99
CA GLU A 313 20.75 17.23 81.79
C GLU A 313 21.06 17.00 83.27
N SER A 314 20.80 15.78 83.79
CA SER A 314 21.04 15.45 85.19
C SER A 314 22.52 15.33 85.59
N VAL A 315 23.40 15.04 84.63
CA VAL A 315 24.84 14.91 84.87
C VAL A 315 25.63 16.13 84.42
N ARG A 316 24.96 17.15 83.85
CA ARG A 316 25.58 18.36 83.34
C ARG A 316 26.37 19.06 84.45
N GLY A 317 27.66 19.27 84.22
CA GLY A 317 28.56 19.90 85.19
C GLY A 317 29.11 18.94 86.26
N THR A 318 29.02 17.63 86.05
CA THR A 318 29.60 16.61 86.94
C THR A 318 30.60 15.72 86.20
N GLU A 319 31.47 15.01 86.92
CA GLU A 319 32.42 14.04 86.34
C GLU A 319 31.70 12.84 85.69
N ALA A 320 30.44 12.57 86.10
CA ALA A 320 29.60 11.55 85.47
C ALA A 320 29.22 11.88 84.02
N ALA A 321 29.33 13.14 83.60
CA ALA A 321 28.99 13.56 82.24
C ALA A 321 29.82 12.84 81.18
N GLU A 322 31.13 12.66 81.40
CA GLU A 322 32.03 12.01 80.43
C GLU A 322 31.70 10.51 80.27
N ILE A 323 31.36 9.86 81.39
CA ILE A 323 31.04 8.43 81.43
C ILE A 323 29.67 8.14 80.79
N VAL A 324 28.73 9.08 80.94
CA VAL A 324 27.37 9.00 80.40
C VAL A 324 27.30 9.42 78.93
N ALA A 325 28.21 10.29 78.48
CA ALA A 325 28.21 10.84 77.12
C ALA A 325 28.22 9.76 76.02
N ASP A 326 28.97 8.67 76.22
CA ASP A 326 29.03 7.57 75.25
C ASP A 326 27.70 6.83 75.13
N TRP A 327 27.03 6.59 76.26
CA TRP A 327 25.72 5.96 76.27
C TRP A 327 24.64 6.87 75.68
N VAL A 328 24.65 8.17 76.04
CA VAL A 328 23.73 9.19 75.51
C VAL A 328 23.88 9.31 73.99
N ARG A 329 25.12 9.33 73.47
CA ARG A 329 25.40 9.34 72.03
C ARG A 329 24.86 8.08 71.33
N GLN A 330 25.12 6.89 71.88
CA GLN A 330 24.59 5.64 71.33
C GLN A 330 23.05 5.58 71.33
N ALA A 331 22.42 6.02 72.41
CA ALA A 331 20.97 6.08 72.55
C ALA A 331 20.32 7.06 71.54
N ARG A 332 20.91 8.25 71.36
CA ARG A 332 20.45 9.23 70.36
C ARG A 332 20.64 8.74 68.92
N ASN A 333 21.80 8.18 68.59
CA ASN A 333 22.06 7.63 67.26
C ASN A 333 21.07 6.51 66.92
N ARG A 334 20.75 5.67 67.90
CA ARG A 334 19.74 4.63 67.76
C ARG A 334 18.34 5.22 67.55
N ALA A 335 17.94 6.20 68.35
CA ALA A 335 16.64 6.85 68.23
C ALA A 335 16.44 7.49 66.84
N ILE A 336 17.45 8.21 66.34
CA ILE A 336 17.43 8.82 65.00
C ILE A 336 17.28 7.75 63.92
N SER A 337 18.01 6.64 64.06
CA SER A 337 17.97 5.54 63.08
C SER A 337 16.60 4.83 63.05
N GLU A 338 15.95 4.67 64.20
CA GLU A 338 14.61 4.05 64.29
C GLU A 338 13.51 4.98 63.77
N GLN A 339 13.61 6.29 64.01
CA GLN A 339 12.71 7.28 63.44
C GLN A 339 12.85 7.33 61.91
N ALA A 340 14.08 7.34 61.39
CA ALA A 340 14.35 7.28 59.96
C ALA A 340 13.80 5.99 59.33
N LEU A 341 13.98 4.85 59.98
CA LEU A 341 13.44 3.57 59.52
C LEU A 341 11.91 3.59 59.42
N THR A 342 11.22 4.15 60.42
CA THR A 342 9.75 4.23 60.44
C THR A 342 9.24 5.05 59.25
N LEU A 343 9.91 6.17 58.94
CA LEU A 343 9.58 6.98 57.77
C LEU A 343 9.81 6.21 56.45
N ILE A 344 10.96 5.54 56.33
CA ILE A 344 11.30 4.74 55.13
C ILE A 344 10.29 3.60 54.93
N GLN A 345 9.91 2.88 55.98
CA GLN A 345 8.90 1.81 55.92
C GLN A 345 7.51 2.33 55.58
N SER A 346 7.11 3.48 56.13
CA SER A 346 5.83 4.11 55.82
C SER A 346 5.76 4.51 54.34
N TYR A 347 6.86 5.03 53.80
CA TYR A 347 6.98 5.36 52.39
C TYR A 347 6.99 4.12 51.50
N ALA A 348 7.77 3.09 51.87
CA ALA A 348 7.78 1.80 51.16
C ALA A 348 6.37 1.19 51.07
N SER A 349 5.61 1.25 52.16
CA SER A 349 4.23 0.77 52.21
C SER A 349 3.29 1.64 51.36
N SER A 350 3.51 2.95 51.34
CA SER A 350 2.74 3.89 50.51
C SER A 350 2.94 3.63 49.02
N ILE A 351 4.19 3.51 48.54
CA ILE A 351 4.41 3.27 47.11
C ILE A 351 3.92 1.88 46.71
N SER A 352 4.09 0.87 47.57
CA SER A 352 3.63 -0.49 47.25
C SER A 352 2.11 -0.61 47.11
N LEU A 353 1.35 0.34 47.65
CA LEU A 353 -0.12 0.39 47.57
C LEU A 353 -0.63 1.17 46.35
N THR A 354 0.26 1.90 45.67
CA THR A 354 -0.05 2.77 44.53
C THR A 354 0.31 2.04 43.24
#